data_AF-A0A9W9XL93-F1
#
_entry.id   AF-A0A9W9XL93-F1
#
_cell.length_a   1.000
_cell.length_b   1.000
_cell.length_c   1.000
_cell.angle_alpha   90.00
_cell.angle_beta   90.00
_cell.angle_gamma   90.00
#
_symmetry.space_group_name_H-M   'P 1'
#
loop_
_entity.id
_entity.type
_entity.pdbx_description
1 polymer ?
#
loop_
_entity_poly.entity_id
_entity_poly.type
_entity_poly.pdbx_seq_one_letter_code
_entity_poly.pdbx_strand_id
1 'polypeptide(L)'
;MSQSRLARLPPWISHWLGYRAKPPGPLPMWKTNAWSFISAFAGLTVLQVIFNYSHYFTSRHVPGIIASYGASAVLVFGAIDSPLAQPRSLIFGHFLSALTGLCITKLFSLMPDQERFDSLRWLAASLSTSTAIVVMQLTSTTHPPAGATALLPATSMEIWALSWYYLPIVLLSSTLMMFCALLFNNNMHRRYPSFWFTPSPPPTTPKGTDEKAAPSPPSTPDGPVPSGAPERMDSRLFEDKASGDAV
;
A
#
# COMPACT_ATOMS: atom_id res chain seq x y z
N MET A 1 29.22 6.01 -0.99
CA MET A 1 28.16 6.92 -1.50
C MET A 1 27.88 6.55 -2.96
N SER A 2 26.90 5.67 -3.25
CA SER A 2 26.60 5.32 -4.63
C SER A 2 26.00 6.52 -5.34
N GLN A 3 26.70 7.10 -6.29
CA GLN A 3 26.15 8.13 -7.16
C GLN A 3 24.91 7.55 -7.86
N SER A 4 23.73 8.06 -7.48
CA SER A 4 22.45 7.65 -8.05
C SER A 4 22.52 7.77 -9.57
N ARG A 5 22.16 6.72 -10.31
CA ARG A 5 22.07 6.76 -11.79
C ARG A 5 21.19 7.92 -12.28
N LEU A 6 20.28 8.41 -11.44
CA LEU A 6 19.41 9.57 -11.70
C LEU A 6 20.17 10.91 -11.72
N ALA A 7 21.33 11.02 -11.06
CA ALA A 7 22.15 12.23 -11.08
C ALA A 7 22.87 12.45 -12.43
N ARG A 8 22.92 11.42 -13.30
CA ARG A 8 23.48 11.51 -14.65
C ARG A 8 22.49 12.05 -15.69
N LEU A 9 21.19 12.11 -15.35
CA LEU A 9 20.15 12.60 -16.26
C LEU A 9 20.09 14.14 -16.25
N PRO A 10 19.60 14.76 -17.34
CA PRO A 10 19.36 16.20 -17.39
C PRO A 10 18.58 16.67 -16.16
N PRO A 11 18.91 17.84 -15.58
CA PRO A 11 18.38 18.29 -14.30
C PRO A 11 16.85 18.36 -14.25
N TRP A 12 16.18 18.58 -15.39
CA TRP A 12 14.72 18.60 -15.47
C TRP A 12 14.11 17.20 -15.35
N ILE A 13 14.73 16.20 -15.97
CA ILE A 13 14.28 14.79 -15.91
C ILE A 13 14.60 14.18 -14.55
N SER A 14 15.79 14.47 -14.00
CA SER A 14 16.17 13.98 -12.68
C SER A 14 15.27 14.58 -11.58
N HIS A 15 14.93 15.86 -11.69
CA HIS A 15 13.94 16.49 -10.81
C HIS A 15 12.60 15.74 -10.87
N TRP A 16 12.12 15.43 -12.07
CA TRP A 16 10.84 14.74 -12.28
C TRP A 16 10.80 13.30 -11.79
N LEU A 17 11.94 12.61 -11.82
CA LEU A 17 12.10 11.24 -11.32
C LEU A 17 12.35 11.17 -9.80
N GLY A 18 12.17 12.27 -9.07
CA GLY A 18 12.30 12.33 -7.61
C GLY A 18 13.73 12.55 -7.11
N TYR A 19 14.69 12.93 -7.96
CA TYR A 19 16.02 13.34 -7.50
C TYR A 19 15.98 14.77 -6.97
N ARG A 20 16.30 14.93 -5.68
CA ARG A 20 16.45 16.24 -5.02
C ARG A 20 17.75 16.23 -4.21
N ALA A 21 18.64 17.17 -4.49
CA ALA A 21 19.94 17.28 -3.82
C ALA A 21 19.82 17.62 -2.32
N LYS A 22 18.73 18.30 -1.93
CA LYS A 22 18.30 18.48 -0.54
C LYS A 22 16.84 18.05 -0.41
N PRO A 23 16.48 17.22 0.58
CA PRO A 23 15.07 16.90 0.84
C PRO A 23 14.33 18.17 1.26
N PRO A 24 13.09 18.39 0.78
CA PRO A 24 12.28 19.53 1.20
C PRO A 24 11.96 19.42 2.69
N GLY A 25 11.88 20.57 3.37
CA GLY A 25 11.55 20.62 4.80
C GLY A 25 10.11 20.17 5.09
N PRO A 26 9.80 19.80 6.34
CA PRO A 26 8.46 19.35 6.72
C PRO A 26 7.43 20.47 6.53
N LEU A 27 6.33 20.17 5.83
CA LEU A 27 5.21 21.09 5.66
C LEU A 27 4.24 21.02 6.85
N PRO A 28 3.55 22.13 7.19
CA PRO A 28 2.45 22.12 8.16
C PRO A 28 1.38 21.08 7.80
N MET A 29 0.81 20.41 8.80
CA MET A 29 -0.14 19.30 8.60
C MET A 29 -1.34 19.67 7.71
N TRP A 30 -1.91 20.87 7.87
CA TRP A 30 -3.04 21.30 7.04
C TRP A 30 -2.67 21.48 5.56
N LYS A 31 -1.47 22.00 5.26
CA LYS A 31 -0.97 22.13 3.88
C LYS A 31 -0.74 20.75 3.29
N THR A 32 -0.17 19.84 4.08
CA THR A 32 0.01 18.43 3.70
C THR A 32 -1.34 17.80 3.35
N ASN A 33 -2.35 17.92 4.20
CA ASN A 33 -3.66 17.32 3.94
C ASN A 33 -4.37 17.94 2.73
N ALA A 34 -4.31 19.27 2.58
CA ALA A 34 -4.86 19.97 1.43
C ALA A 34 -4.22 19.51 0.12
N TRP A 35 -2.89 19.36 0.10
CA TRP A 35 -2.18 18.87 -1.09
C TRP A 35 -2.47 17.41 -1.39
N SER A 36 -2.55 16.55 -0.37
CA SER A 36 -2.95 15.15 -0.54
C SER A 36 -4.37 15.03 -1.11
N PHE A 37 -5.29 15.90 -0.69
CA PHE A 37 -6.63 15.97 -1.25
C PHE A 37 -6.62 16.38 -2.72
N ILE A 38 -5.93 17.47 -3.06
CA ILE A 38 -5.86 17.98 -4.44
C ILE A 38 -5.24 16.93 -5.37
N SER A 39 -4.14 16.30 -4.98
CA SER A 39 -3.46 15.30 -5.80
C SER A 39 -4.25 14.01 -5.94
N ALA A 40 -4.89 13.52 -4.86
CA ALA A 40 -5.77 12.35 -4.92
C ALA A 40 -7.00 12.60 -5.78
N PHE A 41 -7.67 13.75 -5.60
CA PHE A 41 -8.83 14.13 -6.40
C PHE A 41 -8.45 14.23 -7.88
N ALA A 42 -7.36 14.92 -8.21
CA ALA A 42 -6.89 15.06 -9.58
C ALA A 42 -6.51 13.70 -10.19
N GLY A 43 -5.75 12.86 -9.48
CA GLY A 43 -5.33 11.54 -9.97
C GLY A 43 -6.50 10.59 -10.22
N LEU A 44 -7.43 10.49 -9.27
CA LEU A 44 -8.63 9.67 -9.43
C LEU A 44 -9.55 10.19 -10.54
N THR A 45 -9.68 11.52 -10.66
CA THR A 45 -10.46 12.15 -11.73
C THR A 45 -9.87 11.85 -13.10
N VAL A 46 -8.53 11.89 -13.26
CA VAL A 46 -7.87 11.54 -14.53
C VAL A 46 -8.22 10.11 -14.95
N LEU A 47 -8.13 9.13 -14.03
CA LEU A 47 -8.53 7.74 -14.31
C LEU A 47 -10.00 7.67 -14.73
N GLN A 48 -10.90 8.24 -13.92
CA GLN A 48 -12.33 8.22 -14.17
C GLN A 48 -12.68 8.88 -15.51
N VAL A 49 -12.08 10.02 -15.84
CA VAL A 49 -12.33 10.72 -17.10
C VAL A 49 -11.93 9.86 -18.29
N ILE A 50 -10.74 9.26 -18.24
CA ILE A 50 -10.23 8.42 -19.31
C ILE A 50 -11.14 7.20 -19.53
N PHE A 51 -11.51 6.48 -18.49
CA PHE A 51 -12.29 5.24 -18.65
C PHE A 51 -13.79 5.47 -18.88
N ASN A 52 -14.41 6.51 -18.29
CA ASN A 52 -15.85 6.77 -18.47
C ASN A 52 -16.18 7.59 -19.72
N TYR A 53 -15.29 8.45 -20.21
CA TYR A 53 -15.60 9.35 -21.34
C TYR A 53 -14.88 8.98 -22.63
N SER A 54 -13.93 8.04 -22.61
CA SER A 54 -13.38 7.50 -23.84
C SER A 54 -14.34 6.48 -24.46
N HIS A 55 -14.78 6.73 -25.69
CA HIS A 55 -15.60 5.81 -26.47
C HIS A 55 -14.96 4.42 -26.58
N TYR A 56 -13.63 4.35 -26.63
CA TYR A 56 -12.88 3.10 -26.77
C TYR A 56 -13.05 2.15 -25.56
N PHE A 57 -13.12 2.70 -24.34
CA PHE A 57 -13.24 1.92 -23.10
C PHE A 57 -14.71 1.62 -22.77
N THR A 58 -15.59 2.61 -22.95
CA THR A 58 -17.03 2.44 -22.73
C THR A 58 -17.65 1.41 -23.68
N SER A 59 -17.24 1.37 -24.95
CA SER A 59 -17.71 0.34 -25.90
C SER A 59 -17.32 -1.08 -25.51
N ARG A 60 -16.31 -1.24 -24.64
CA ARG A 60 -15.80 -2.52 -24.13
C ARG A 60 -16.30 -2.82 -22.71
N HIS A 61 -17.19 -2.00 -22.17
CA HIS A 61 -17.72 -2.13 -20.81
C HIS A 61 -16.61 -2.19 -19.75
N VAL A 62 -15.51 -1.46 -19.97
CA VAL A 62 -14.45 -1.33 -18.98
C VAL A 62 -14.99 -0.46 -17.82
N PRO A 63 -14.87 -0.90 -16.55
CA PRO A 63 -15.33 -0.11 -15.43
C PRO A 63 -14.54 1.20 -15.33
N GLY A 64 -15.22 2.29 -15.02
CA GLY A 64 -14.64 3.63 -14.93
C GLY A 64 -13.48 3.74 -13.93
N ILE A 65 -13.56 3.00 -12.83
CA ILE A 65 -12.46 2.84 -11.89
C ILE A 65 -12.54 1.48 -11.21
N ILE A 66 -11.38 0.83 -11.05
CA ILE A 66 -11.27 -0.36 -10.22
C ILE A 66 -11.09 0.10 -8.77
N ALA A 67 -11.92 -0.40 -7.85
CA ALA A 67 -11.97 0.04 -6.45
C ALA A 67 -10.59 0.00 -5.74
N SER A 68 -9.71 -0.92 -6.14
CA SER A 68 -8.34 -0.99 -5.62
C SER A 68 -7.55 0.30 -5.82
N TYR A 69 -7.75 1.03 -6.92
CA TYR A 69 -7.05 2.31 -7.16
C TYR A 69 -7.48 3.42 -6.21
N GLY A 70 -8.67 3.35 -5.62
CA GLY A 70 -9.07 4.23 -4.53
C GLY A 70 -8.18 4.05 -3.31
N ALA A 71 -7.90 2.79 -2.93
CA ALA A 71 -6.96 2.49 -1.85
C ALA A 71 -5.49 2.80 -2.23
N SER A 72 -5.11 2.61 -3.50
CA SER A 72 -3.80 3.01 -4.01
C SER A 72 -3.59 4.52 -3.91
N ALA A 73 -4.62 5.32 -4.16
CA ALA A 73 -4.56 6.78 -4.01
C ALA A 73 -4.26 7.20 -2.57
N VAL A 74 -4.78 6.49 -1.55
CA VAL A 74 -4.45 6.75 -0.14
C VAL A 74 -2.95 6.60 0.11
N LEU A 75 -2.33 5.55 -0.43
CA LEU A 75 -0.88 5.35 -0.28
C LEU A 75 -0.06 6.34 -1.11
N VAL A 76 -0.40 6.50 -2.39
CA VAL A 76 0.40 7.26 -3.35
C VAL A 76 0.31 8.77 -3.15
N PHE A 77 -0.80 9.29 -2.63
CA PHE A 77 -0.98 10.73 -2.39
C PHE A 77 -1.01 11.10 -0.91
N GLY A 78 -1.46 10.19 -0.04
CA GLY A 78 -1.53 10.40 1.41
C GLY A 78 -0.24 9.99 2.14
N ALA A 79 0.29 8.82 1.83
CA ALA A 79 1.46 8.22 2.49
C ALA A 79 2.68 8.12 1.55
N ILE A 80 3.05 9.24 0.92
CA ILE A 80 4.08 9.33 -0.12
C ILE A 80 5.45 8.73 0.26
N ASP A 81 5.82 8.80 1.54
CA ASP A 81 7.10 8.32 2.06
C ASP A 81 7.10 6.80 2.30
N SER A 82 5.93 6.16 2.20
CA SER A 82 5.79 4.73 2.42
C SER A 82 6.53 3.93 1.34
N PRO A 83 7.28 2.88 1.70
CA PRO A 83 7.86 1.96 0.71
C PRO A 83 6.78 1.25 -0.12
N LEU A 84 5.55 1.12 0.40
CA LEU A 84 4.41 0.49 -0.29
C LEU A 84 3.80 1.40 -1.36
N ALA A 85 4.04 2.71 -1.27
CA ALA A 85 3.57 3.69 -2.24
C ALA A 85 4.52 3.84 -3.44
N GLN A 86 5.71 3.22 -3.42
CA GLN A 86 6.74 3.44 -4.44
C GLN A 86 6.40 2.80 -5.80
N PRO A 87 7.03 3.24 -6.90
CA PRO A 87 6.62 2.85 -8.26
C PRO A 87 6.68 1.36 -8.55
N ARG A 88 7.71 0.69 -8.04
CA ARG A 88 7.82 -0.76 -8.15
C ARG A 88 6.61 -1.47 -7.53
N SER A 89 6.25 -1.11 -6.30
CA SER A 89 5.13 -1.72 -5.60
C SER A 89 3.80 -1.39 -6.28
N LEU A 90 3.58 -0.15 -6.69
CA LEU A 90 2.34 0.24 -7.39
C LEU A 90 2.16 -0.54 -8.70
N ILE A 91 3.13 -0.50 -9.60
CA ILE A 91 2.97 -1.08 -10.94
C ILE A 91 3.00 -2.61 -10.89
N PHE A 92 4.08 -3.18 -10.32
CA PHE A 92 4.25 -4.63 -10.33
C PHE A 92 3.33 -5.32 -9.32
N GLY A 93 3.01 -4.69 -8.19
CA GLY A 93 2.06 -5.26 -7.24
C GLY A 93 0.70 -5.47 -7.89
N HIS A 94 0.15 -4.44 -8.54
CA HIS A 94 -1.12 -4.56 -9.27
C HIS A 94 -1.03 -5.54 -10.45
N PHE A 95 0.02 -5.48 -11.27
CA PHE A 95 0.14 -6.34 -12.45
C PHE A 95 0.27 -7.83 -12.08
N LEU A 96 1.16 -8.16 -11.14
CA LEU A 96 1.34 -9.55 -10.69
C LEU A 96 0.08 -10.07 -10.02
N SER A 97 -0.58 -9.25 -9.20
CA SER A 97 -1.84 -9.62 -8.55
C SER A 97 -2.97 -9.88 -9.56
N ALA A 98 -3.11 -9.02 -10.56
CA ALA A 98 -4.09 -9.20 -11.63
C ALA A 98 -3.81 -10.49 -12.43
N LEU A 99 -2.54 -10.76 -12.74
CA LEU A 99 -2.11 -11.96 -13.46
C LEU A 99 -2.43 -13.22 -12.66
N THR A 100 -2.04 -13.27 -11.38
CA THR A 100 -2.31 -14.44 -10.53
C THR A 100 -3.81 -14.68 -10.36
N GLY A 101 -4.58 -13.61 -10.14
CA GLY A 101 -6.03 -13.71 -9.98
C GLY A 101 -6.75 -14.19 -11.23
N LEU A 102 -6.32 -13.71 -12.40
CA LEU A 102 -6.87 -14.15 -13.67
C LEU A 102 -6.50 -15.60 -13.97
N CYS A 103 -5.25 -16.01 -13.73
CA CYS A 103 -4.81 -17.40 -13.92
C CYS A 103 -5.60 -18.37 -13.05
N ILE A 104 -5.78 -18.07 -11.75
CA ILE A 104 -6.53 -18.94 -10.83
C ILE A 104 -8.00 -18.99 -11.23
N THR A 105 -8.62 -17.86 -11.51
CA THR A 105 -10.04 -17.83 -11.92
C THR A 105 -10.25 -18.57 -13.25
N LYS A 106 -9.33 -18.42 -14.20
CA LYS A 106 -9.36 -19.17 -15.48
C LYS A 106 -9.18 -20.67 -15.27
N LEU A 107 -8.28 -21.08 -14.38
CA LEU A 107 -8.10 -22.49 -14.05
C LEU A 107 -9.38 -23.10 -13.50
N PHE A 108 -10.09 -22.37 -12.63
CA PHE A 108 -11.39 -22.79 -12.12
C PHE A 108 -12.46 -22.84 -13.22
N SER A 109 -12.42 -21.93 -14.20
CA SER A 109 -13.37 -21.92 -15.33
C SER A 109 -13.21 -23.07 -16.33
N LEU A 110 -12.10 -23.83 -16.26
CA LEU A 110 -11.88 -25.03 -17.09
C LEU A 110 -12.63 -26.26 -16.57
N MET A 111 -13.30 -26.16 -15.41
CA MET A 111 -14.14 -27.25 -14.90
C MET A 111 -15.32 -27.51 -15.85
N PRO A 112 -15.70 -28.79 -16.10
CA PRO A 112 -16.76 -29.13 -17.06
C PRO A 112 -18.14 -28.54 -16.71
N ASP A 113 -18.40 -28.37 -15.41
CA ASP A 113 -19.69 -27.91 -14.88
C ASP A 113 -19.65 -26.41 -14.55
N GLN A 114 -20.28 -25.58 -15.39
CA GLN A 114 -20.32 -24.12 -15.19
C GLN A 114 -21.03 -23.73 -13.87
N GLU A 115 -22.09 -24.43 -13.49
CA GLU A 115 -22.79 -24.29 -12.20
C GLU A 115 -21.84 -24.50 -11.00
N ARG A 116 -20.92 -25.47 -11.14
CA ARG A 116 -19.92 -25.75 -10.13
C ARG A 116 -18.86 -24.65 -10.07
N PHE A 117 -18.49 -24.06 -11.20
CA PHE A 117 -17.61 -22.89 -11.21
C PHE A 117 -18.25 -21.72 -10.46
N ASP A 118 -19.50 -21.40 -10.77
CA ASP A 118 -20.20 -20.27 -10.16
C ASP A 118 -20.35 -20.45 -8.64
N SER A 119 -20.65 -21.67 -8.17
CA SER A 119 -20.67 -21.98 -6.73
C SER A 119 -19.30 -21.93 -6.04
N LEU A 120 -18.20 -22.05 -6.78
CA LEU A 120 -16.82 -22.05 -6.24
C LEU A 120 -16.07 -20.71 -6.44
N ARG A 121 -16.71 -19.69 -7.00
CA ARG A 121 -16.07 -18.37 -7.23
C ARG A 121 -15.50 -17.72 -5.97
N TRP A 122 -16.17 -17.85 -4.84
CA TRP A 122 -15.68 -17.33 -3.56
C TRP A 122 -14.35 -17.97 -3.13
N LEU A 123 -14.15 -19.25 -3.46
CA LEU A 123 -12.91 -19.98 -3.19
C LEU A 123 -11.82 -19.52 -4.16
N ALA A 124 -12.14 -19.38 -5.45
CA ALA A 124 -11.21 -18.84 -6.44
C ALA A 124 -10.74 -17.42 -6.08
N ALA A 125 -11.64 -16.56 -5.57
CA ALA A 125 -11.34 -15.22 -5.08
C ALA A 125 -10.37 -15.22 -3.89
N SER A 126 -10.65 -16.06 -2.89
CA SER A 126 -9.82 -16.20 -1.69
C SER A 126 -8.43 -16.74 -2.02
N LEU A 127 -8.38 -17.78 -2.87
CA LEU A 127 -7.13 -18.38 -3.35
C LEU A 127 -6.32 -17.37 -4.16
N SER A 128 -6.97 -16.64 -5.08
CA SER A 128 -6.34 -15.59 -5.89
C SER A 128 -5.63 -14.54 -5.04
N THR A 129 -6.31 -14.02 -4.02
CA THR A 129 -5.75 -13.00 -3.12
C THR A 129 -4.60 -13.56 -2.29
N SER A 130 -4.77 -14.75 -1.72
CA SER A 130 -3.76 -15.38 -0.87
C SER A 130 -2.48 -15.70 -1.65
N THR A 131 -2.62 -16.24 -2.86
CA THR A 131 -1.48 -16.49 -3.76
C THR A 131 -0.83 -15.18 -4.21
N ALA A 132 -1.61 -14.15 -4.54
CA ALA A 132 -1.08 -12.84 -4.92
C ALA A 132 -0.24 -12.21 -3.78
N ILE A 133 -0.68 -12.35 -2.53
CA ILE A 133 0.09 -11.88 -1.36
C ILE A 133 1.47 -12.54 -1.32
N VAL A 134 1.53 -13.87 -1.45
CA VAL A 134 2.80 -14.61 -1.45
C VAL A 134 3.68 -14.17 -2.63
N VAL A 135 3.10 -14.04 -3.83
CA VAL A 135 3.84 -13.58 -5.03
C VAL A 135 4.41 -12.18 -4.84
N MET A 136 3.64 -11.26 -4.27
CA MET A 136 4.11 -9.91 -3.96
C MET A 136 5.23 -9.90 -2.92
N GLN A 137 5.14 -10.75 -1.89
CA GLN A 137 6.19 -10.91 -0.88
C GLN A 137 7.48 -11.45 -1.49
N LEU A 138 7.39 -12.53 -2.28
CA LEU A 138 8.54 -13.14 -2.96
C LEU A 138 9.22 -12.17 -3.93
N THR A 139 8.45 -11.34 -4.62
CA THR A 139 8.98 -10.37 -5.57
C THR A 139 9.36 -9.04 -4.93
N SER A 140 9.13 -8.83 -3.62
CA SER A 140 9.30 -7.53 -2.96
C SER A 140 8.56 -6.40 -3.70
N THR A 141 7.31 -6.65 -4.07
CA THR A 141 6.41 -5.71 -4.76
C THR A 141 5.12 -5.46 -3.99
N THR A 142 5.12 -5.74 -2.67
CA THR A 142 3.95 -5.62 -1.81
C THR A 142 3.27 -4.27 -1.94
N HIS A 143 2.03 -4.32 -2.43
CA HIS A 143 1.12 -3.19 -2.52
C HIS A 143 -0.25 -3.66 -2.05
N PRO A 144 -0.66 -3.39 -0.79
CA PRO A 144 -1.89 -3.95 -0.22
C PRO A 144 -3.16 -3.76 -1.08
N PRO A 145 -3.37 -2.61 -1.76
CA PRO A 145 -4.50 -2.45 -2.70
C PRO A 145 -4.52 -3.46 -3.86
N ALA A 146 -3.36 -3.97 -4.26
CA ALA A 146 -3.26 -4.98 -5.30
C ALA A 146 -3.88 -6.33 -4.91
N GLY A 147 -4.00 -6.63 -3.61
CA GLY A 147 -4.72 -7.82 -3.15
C GLY A 147 -6.17 -7.85 -3.64
N ALA A 148 -6.88 -6.71 -3.56
CA ALA A 148 -8.21 -6.57 -4.14
C ALA A 148 -8.20 -6.72 -5.67
N THR A 149 -7.11 -6.31 -6.34
CA THR A 149 -6.96 -6.45 -7.79
C THR A 149 -6.90 -7.92 -8.23
N ALA A 150 -6.31 -8.80 -7.41
CA ALA A 150 -6.30 -10.25 -7.65
C ALA A 150 -7.67 -10.91 -7.45
N LEU A 151 -8.48 -10.38 -6.53
CA LEU A 151 -9.78 -10.94 -6.18
C LEU A 151 -10.85 -10.70 -7.25
N LEU A 152 -10.78 -9.56 -7.94
CA LEU A 152 -11.83 -9.06 -8.82
C LEU A 152 -12.23 -9.95 -10.00
N PRO A 153 -11.32 -10.65 -10.71
CA PRO A 153 -11.70 -11.56 -11.78
C PRO A 153 -12.68 -12.65 -11.34
N ALA A 154 -12.64 -13.07 -10.07
CA ALA A 154 -13.54 -14.09 -9.53
C ALA A 154 -14.88 -13.52 -9.04
N THR A 155 -14.89 -12.27 -8.53
CA THR A 155 -16.08 -11.68 -7.88
C THR A 155 -16.87 -10.71 -8.73
N SER A 156 -16.27 -10.09 -9.75
CA SER A 156 -16.94 -9.14 -10.63
C SER A 156 -17.12 -9.74 -12.02
N MET A 157 -18.38 -9.87 -12.46
CA MET A 157 -18.71 -10.35 -13.79
C MET A 157 -18.20 -9.43 -14.90
N GLU A 158 -18.21 -8.10 -14.67
CA GLU A 158 -17.68 -7.12 -15.61
C GLU A 158 -16.18 -7.33 -15.84
N ILE A 159 -15.43 -7.55 -14.76
CA ILE A 159 -13.98 -7.77 -14.83
C ILE A 159 -13.67 -9.16 -15.41
N TRP A 160 -14.47 -10.16 -15.06
CA TRP A 160 -14.38 -11.47 -15.68
C TRP A 160 -14.59 -11.43 -17.20
N ALA A 161 -15.55 -10.63 -17.68
CA ALA A 161 -15.83 -10.46 -19.10
C ALA A 161 -14.66 -9.84 -19.87
N LEU A 162 -13.86 -8.98 -19.23
CA LEU A 162 -12.61 -8.45 -19.81
C LEU A 162 -11.56 -9.55 -20.03
N SER A 163 -11.59 -10.62 -19.24
CA SER A 163 -10.65 -11.74 -19.34
C SER A 163 -9.19 -11.26 -19.41
N TRP A 164 -8.45 -11.58 -20.49
CA TRP A 164 -7.05 -11.20 -20.65
C TRP A 164 -6.86 -9.70 -20.87
N TYR A 165 -7.91 -9.01 -21.32
CA TYR A 165 -7.91 -7.56 -21.50
C TYR A 165 -7.85 -6.81 -20.16
N TYR A 166 -8.11 -7.48 -19.03
CA TYR A 166 -7.94 -6.90 -17.70
C TYR A 166 -6.49 -6.48 -17.41
N LEU A 167 -5.50 -7.26 -17.86
CA LEU A 167 -4.08 -6.97 -17.62
C LEU A 167 -3.60 -5.62 -18.17
N PRO A 168 -3.82 -5.29 -19.46
CA PRO A 168 -3.43 -3.98 -19.99
C PRO A 168 -4.23 -2.83 -19.34
N ILE A 169 -5.47 -3.05 -18.91
CA ILE A 169 -6.26 -2.02 -18.20
C ILE A 169 -5.66 -1.72 -16.82
N VAL A 170 -5.28 -2.75 -16.06
CA VAL A 170 -4.59 -2.60 -14.77
C VAL A 170 -3.23 -1.91 -14.97
N LEU A 171 -2.46 -2.34 -15.97
CA LEU A 171 -1.16 -1.72 -16.25
C LEU A 171 -1.29 -0.24 -16.63
N LEU A 172 -2.26 0.09 -17.49
CA LEU A 172 -2.57 1.45 -17.89
C LEU A 172 -3.00 2.29 -16.67
N SER A 173 -3.91 1.80 -15.85
CA SER A 173 -4.40 2.47 -14.65
C SER A 173 -3.27 2.76 -13.65
N SER A 174 -2.40 1.77 -13.40
CA SER A 174 -1.22 1.94 -12.53
C SER A 174 -0.22 2.94 -13.11
N THR A 175 -0.03 2.96 -14.43
CA THR A 175 0.88 3.90 -15.11
C THR A 175 0.33 5.33 -15.10
N LEU A 176 -0.97 5.50 -15.33
CA LEU A 176 -1.65 6.81 -15.24
C LEU A 176 -1.61 7.35 -13.82
N MET A 177 -1.86 6.49 -12.83
CA MET A 177 -1.76 6.85 -11.41
C MET A 177 -0.34 7.28 -11.04
N MET A 178 0.67 6.52 -11.49
CA MET A 178 2.08 6.88 -11.31
C MET A 178 2.41 8.22 -11.97
N PHE A 179 1.95 8.44 -13.20
CA PHE A 179 2.16 9.70 -13.91
C PHE A 179 1.54 10.89 -13.16
N CYS A 180 0.31 10.75 -12.65
CA CYS A 180 -0.33 11.75 -11.81
C CYS A 180 0.45 11.98 -10.51
N ALA A 181 0.94 10.91 -9.87
CA ALA A 181 1.75 11.01 -8.67
C ALA A 181 3.06 11.80 -8.91
N LEU A 182 3.74 11.54 -10.02
CA LEU A 182 4.95 12.29 -10.40
C LEU A 182 4.63 13.76 -10.68
N LEU A 183 3.55 14.04 -11.42
CA LEU A 183 3.11 15.41 -11.72
C LEU A 183 2.78 16.21 -10.45
N PHE A 184 1.88 15.69 -9.64
CA PHE A 184 1.32 16.44 -8.51
C PHE A 184 2.24 16.41 -7.30
N ASN A 185 2.77 15.24 -6.90
CA ASN A 185 3.61 15.17 -5.71
C ASN A 185 4.95 15.90 -5.91
N ASN A 186 5.56 15.84 -7.09
CA ASN A 186 6.88 16.47 -7.29
C ASN A 186 6.83 18.00 -7.36
N ASN A 187 5.71 18.57 -7.81
CA ASN A 187 5.53 20.02 -7.91
C ASN A 187 5.27 20.70 -6.55
N MET A 188 4.85 19.94 -5.53
CA MET A 188 4.25 20.49 -4.30
C MET A 188 5.19 20.49 -3.07
N HIS A 189 6.50 20.70 -3.28
CA HIS A 189 7.53 20.59 -2.23
C HIS A 189 7.56 19.21 -1.54
N ARG A 190 7.00 18.19 -2.16
CA ARG A 190 7.10 16.79 -1.74
C ARG A 190 8.07 16.07 -2.66
N ARG A 191 8.70 15.01 -2.16
CA ARG A 191 9.63 14.19 -2.94
C ARG A 191 8.99 12.83 -3.17
N TYR A 192 8.62 12.56 -4.41
CA TYR A 192 8.11 11.26 -4.82
C TYR A 192 8.62 10.95 -6.23
N PRO A 193 9.13 9.73 -6.48
CA PRO A 193 9.34 8.64 -5.52
C PRO A 193 10.60 8.84 -4.68
N SER A 194 10.63 8.19 -3.51
CA SER A 194 11.81 8.11 -2.64
C SER A 194 12.85 7.15 -3.22
N PHE A 195 12.37 6.05 -3.82
CA PHE A 195 13.19 5.11 -4.57
C PHE A 195 12.38 4.38 -5.65
N TRP A 196 13.05 3.97 -6.72
CA TRP A 196 12.41 3.26 -7.84
C TRP A 196 12.44 1.75 -7.68
N PHE A 197 13.53 1.18 -7.14
CA PHE A 197 13.74 -0.27 -7.08
C PHE A 197 14.17 -0.76 -5.70
N THR A 198 15.10 -0.07 -5.05
CA THR A 198 15.65 -0.46 -3.75
C THR A 198 15.43 0.64 -2.73
N PRO A 199 14.86 0.31 -1.54
CA PRO A 199 14.84 1.24 -0.43
C PRO A 199 16.27 1.72 -0.13
N SER A 200 16.46 3.03 0.07
CA SER A 200 17.72 3.49 0.65
C SER A 200 17.76 3.01 2.09
N PRO A 201 18.89 2.48 2.59
CA PRO A 201 19.00 2.13 3.99
C PRO A 201 18.68 3.38 4.82
N PRO A 202 17.96 3.23 5.96
CA PRO A 202 17.70 4.35 6.84
C PRO A 202 19.04 5.04 7.16
N PRO A 203 19.09 6.38 7.22
CA PRO A 203 20.31 7.07 7.58
C PRO A 203 20.79 6.49 8.90
N THR A 204 21.96 5.86 8.88
CA THR A 204 22.66 5.47 10.09
C THR A 204 22.92 6.77 10.83
N THR A 205 22.13 7.05 11.87
CA THR A 205 22.51 8.02 12.88
C THR A 205 23.95 7.68 13.24
N PRO A 206 24.92 8.61 13.12
CA PRO A 206 26.25 8.34 13.63
C PRO A 206 26.04 7.95 15.09
N LYS A 207 26.30 6.68 15.44
CA LYS A 207 26.52 6.33 16.84
C LYS A 207 27.57 7.33 17.29
N GLY A 208 27.20 8.23 18.18
CA GLY A 208 28.12 9.20 18.74
C GLY A 208 29.34 8.42 19.20
N THR A 209 30.45 8.62 18.50
CA THR A 209 31.78 8.44 19.07
C THR A 209 31.85 9.43 20.21
N ASP A 210 31.42 8.98 21.38
CA ASP A 210 31.76 9.47 22.72
C ASP A 210 31.05 8.57 23.73
N GLU A 211 31.32 7.26 23.67
CA GLU A 211 31.21 6.41 24.85
C GLU A 211 32.38 6.78 25.79
N LYS A 212 32.28 7.96 26.39
CA LYS A 212 33.02 8.25 27.61
C LYS A 212 32.43 7.33 28.67
N ALA A 213 33.27 6.39 29.11
CA ALA A 213 33.04 5.47 30.20
C ALA A 213 32.12 6.08 31.28
N ALA A 214 30.89 5.60 31.34
CA ALA A 214 30.04 5.82 32.50
C ALA A 214 30.68 5.08 33.68
N PRO A 215 30.94 5.72 34.83
CA PRO A 215 31.45 5.01 35.99
C PRO A 215 30.40 4.00 36.45
N SER A 216 30.84 2.77 36.68
CA SER A 216 30.03 1.68 37.23
C SER A 216 29.29 2.12 38.50
N PRO A 217 28.02 1.70 38.68
CA PRO A 217 27.25 2.07 39.86
C PRO A 217 27.91 1.52 41.14
N PRO A 218 27.86 2.26 42.27
CA PRO A 218 28.43 1.79 43.53
C PRO A 218 27.63 0.60 44.04
N SER A 219 28.35 -0.45 44.47
CA SER A 219 27.79 -1.60 45.18
C SER A 219 27.15 -1.15 46.49
N THR A 220 25.83 -1.34 46.63
CA THR A 220 25.11 -1.11 47.88
C THR A 220 25.48 -2.17 48.92
N PRO A 221 25.76 -1.82 50.19
CA PRO A 221 25.98 -2.81 51.24
C PRO A 221 24.67 -3.51 51.64
N ASP A 222 24.78 -4.79 52.00
CA ASP A 222 23.70 -5.64 52.52
C ASP A 222 22.96 -5.00 53.69
N GLY A 223 21.64 -4.83 53.53
CA GLY A 223 20.70 -4.45 54.58
C GLY A 223 19.43 -5.31 54.50
N PRO A 224 18.74 -5.59 55.62
CA PRO A 224 17.81 -6.71 55.70
C PRO A 224 16.50 -6.45 54.96
N VAL A 225 16.04 -7.49 54.25
CA VAL A 225 14.77 -7.55 53.52
C VAL A 225 13.58 -7.50 54.50
N PRO A 226 12.62 -6.57 54.38
CA PRO A 226 11.35 -6.66 55.09
C PRO A 226 10.43 -7.66 54.38
N SER A 227 10.03 -8.70 55.10
CA SER A 227 8.99 -9.64 54.70
C SER A 227 7.62 -8.96 54.74
N GLY A 228 6.93 -8.88 53.60
CA GLY A 228 5.55 -8.41 53.48
C GLY A 228 4.87 -9.10 52.31
N ALA A 229 3.94 -10.01 52.62
CA ALA A 229 3.15 -10.75 51.65
C ALA A 229 2.19 -9.84 50.85
N PRO A 230 1.85 -10.16 49.59
CA PRO A 230 0.87 -9.39 48.84
C PRO A 230 -0.57 -9.70 49.30
N GLU A 231 -1.28 -8.66 49.73
CA GLU A 231 -2.70 -8.67 50.07
C GLU A 231 -3.54 -9.08 48.83
N ARG A 232 -4.43 -10.07 49.01
CA ARG A 232 -5.38 -10.54 47.98
C ARG A 232 -6.38 -9.44 47.63
N MET A 233 -6.45 -9.07 46.36
CA MET A 233 -7.47 -8.16 45.82
C MET A 233 -8.82 -8.90 45.77
N ASP A 234 -9.81 -8.37 46.49
CA ASP A 234 -11.14 -8.94 46.73
C ASP A 234 -12.01 -8.93 45.46
N SER A 235 -12.52 -10.10 45.06
CA SER A 235 -13.25 -10.34 43.81
C SER A 235 -14.75 -10.05 43.89
N ARG A 236 -15.20 -9.26 44.88
CA ARG A 236 -16.62 -9.00 45.16
C ARG A 236 -17.22 -7.76 44.50
N LEU A 237 -16.51 -7.11 43.58
CA LEU A 237 -16.97 -5.88 42.90
C LEU A 237 -17.63 -6.11 41.53
N PHE A 238 -17.80 -7.37 41.08
CA PHE A 238 -18.34 -7.68 39.75
C PHE A 238 -19.70 -8.39 39.73
N GLU A 239 -20.32 -8.71 40.88
CA GLU A 239 -21.60 -9.43 40.91
C GLU A 239 -22.85 -8.54 41.01
N ASP A 240 -22.72 -7.23 41.25
CA ASP A 240 -23.89 -6.37 41.56
C ASP A 240 -24.47 -5.61 40.36
N LYS A 241 -24.09 -5.97 39.12
CA LYS A 241 -24.56 -5.25 37.90
C LYS A 241 -25.25 -6.12 36.85
N ALA A 242 -25.62 -7.36 37.20
CA ALA A 242 -26.26 -8.31 36.28
C ALA A 242 -27.69 -8.74 36.69
N SER A 243 -28.31 -8.07 37.66
CA SER A 243 -29.67 -8.39 38.09
C SER A 243 -30.49 -7.12 38.30
N GLY A 244 -31.15 -6.66 37.23
CA GLY A 244 -32.10 -5.55 37.29
C GLY A 244 -32.27 -4.91 35.93
N ASP A 245 -33.15 -5.49 35.11
CA ASP A 245 -34.07 -4.79 34.21
C ASP A 245 -34.80 -5.82 33.34
N ALA A 246 -35.85 -6.41 33.93
CA ALA A 246 -36.91 -7.12 33.23
C ALA A 246 -38.25 -6.67 33.83
N VAL A 247 -38.84 -5.64 33.22
CA VAL A 247 -40.29 -5.37 33.17
C VAL A 247 -40.61 -4.76 31.82
#